data_AF-A0A1P8DAN1-F1
#
_entry.id   AF-A0A1P8DAN1-F1
#
_cell.length_a   1.000
_cell.length_b   1.000
_cell.length_c   1.000
_cell.angle_alpha   90.00
_cell.angle_beta   90.00
_cell.angle_gamma   90.00
#
_symmetry.space_group_name_H-M   'P 1'
#
loop_
_entity.id
_entity.type
_entity.pdbx_description
1 polymer ?
#
loop_
_entity_poly.entity_id
_entity_poly.type
_entity_poly.pdbx_seq_one_letter_code
_entity_poly.pdbx_strand_id
1 'polypeptide(L)'
;ITFINWLKKTQMNFIREKDKLFKDKKELEMERVRLYKELENRKNIEEQKLHDERKKLDIDISNGYKQIKKEKEEHRKRFDEERLRFLQEIDKIKLVLYLEKEKYYQEYKNFENDKKKIVDANIATETMIDINVGGAIFETSRHTLTQQKDSFIEKLLSGRHHVTRDKQGRIFLDRDSELFRIILNFLRNPLTIPIPKDLSESEALLKEAEFYGIKFLPFPLVICIGGFDGVEYLNSMELLDISQQCWRMCTPMSTKKA
;
A
#
# COMPACT_ATOMS: atom_id res chain seq x y z
N ILE A 1 -111.58 71.06 63.19
CA ILE A 1 -110.73 70.74 62.01
C ILE A 1 -111.47 69.66 61.24
N THR A 2 -112.19 70.03 60.18
CA THR A 2 -113.07 69.10 59.45
C THR A 2 -112.25 68.07 58.67
N PHE A 3 -112.70 66.80 58.69
CA PHE A 3 -112.13 65.66 57.96
C PHE A 3 -111.75 65.99 56.50
N ILE A 4 -112.51 66.88 55.86
CA ILE A 4 -112.27 67.43 54.51
C ILE A 4 -110.92 68.15 54.39
N ASN A 5 -110.47 68.93 55.39
CA ASN A 5 -109.18 69.62 55.34
C ASN A 5 -108.00 68.66 55.55
N TRP A 6 -108.16 67.62 56.38
CA TRP A 6 -107.16 66.56 56.50
C TRP A 6 -107.06 65.75 55.20
N LEU A 7 -108.19 65.36 54.62
CA LEU A 7 -108.25 64.60 53.36
C LEU A 7 -107.63 65.38 52.19
N LYS A 8 -107.88 66.68 52.08
CA LYS A 8 -107.23 67.57 51.10
C LYS A 8 -105.72 67.69 51.32
N LYS A 9 -105.25 67.80 52.57
CA LYS A 9 -103.81 67.86 52.90
C LYS A 9 -103.11 66.54 52.59
N THR A 10 -103.75 65.42 52.93
CA THR A 10 -103.25 64.07 52.63
C THR A 10 -103.23 63.81 51.12
N GLN A 11 -104.28 64.20 50.39
CA GLN A 11 -104.32 64.14 48.93
C GLN A 11 -103.21 65.00 48.29
N MET A 12 -102.99 66.22 48.78
CA MET A 12 -101.89 67.08 48.31
C MET A 12 -100.51 66.51 48.63
N ASN A 13 -100.34 65.85 49.78
CA ASN A 13 -99.11 65.14 50.11
C ASN A 13 -98.87 63.95 49.17
N PHE A 14 -99.88 63.13 48.91
CA PHE A 14 -99.77 62.03 47.94
C PHE A 14 -99.47 62.52 46.53
N ILE A 15 -100.05 63.65 46.09
CA ILE A 15 -99.73 64.27 44.80
C ILE A 15 -98.27 64.71 44.76
N ARG A 16 -97.78 65.41 45.80
CA ARG A 16 -96.36 65.83 45.88
C ARG A 16 -95.41 64.65 45.92
N GLU A 17 -95.74 63.60 46.65
CA GLU A 17 -94.90 62.41 46.79
C GLU A 17 -94.87 61.60 45.50
N LYS A 18 -96.03 61.48 44.82
CA LYS A 18 -96.13 60.93 43.46
C LYS A 18 -95.27 61.73 42.47
N ASP A 19 -95.36 63.06 42.48
CA ASP A 19 -94.60 63.92 41.57
C ASP A 19 -93.08 63.85 41.85
N LYS A 20 -92.69 63.74 43.13
CA LYS A 20 -91.31 63.49 43.54
C LYS A 20 -90.82 62.13 43.02
N LEU A 21 -91.57 61.05 43.24
CA LEU A 21 -91.24 59.72 42.74
C LEU A 21 -91.12 59.67 41.21
N PHE A 22 -91.98 60.40 40.50
CA PHE A 22 -91.87 60.52 39.03
C PHE A 22 -90.58 61.24 38.61
N LYS A 23 -90.19 62.29 39.33
CA LYS A 23 -88.94 63.01 39.08
C LYS A 23 -87.72 62.13 39.37
N ASP A 24 -87.70 61.47 40.53
CA ASP A 24 -86.61 60.57 40.94
C ASP A 24 -86.49 59.37 39.98
N LYS A 25 -87.61 58.78 39.54
CA LYS A 25 -87.62 57.72 38.51
C LYS A 25 -87.01 58.21 37.20
N LYS A 26 -87.34 59.42 36.77
CA LYS A 26 -86.80 60.02 35.54
C LYS A 26 -85.30 60.29 35.66
N GLU A 27 -84.84 60.77 36.82
CA GLU A 27 -83.42 60.97 37.11
C GLU A 27 -82.64 59.65 37.10
N LEU A 28 -83.14 58.62 37.80
CA LEU A 28 -82.56 57.28 37.79
C LEU A 28 -82.52 56.66 36.40
N GLU A 29 -83.54 56.89 35.58
CA GLU A 29 -83.58 56.38 34.21
C GLU A 29 -82.57 57.11 33.30
N MET A 30 -82.39 58.42 33.48
CA MET A 30 -81.33 59.18 32.80
C MET A 30 -79.93 58.73 33.25
N GLU A 31 -79.73 58.49 34.55
CA GLU A 31 -78.47 58.01 35.11
C GLU A 31 -78.15 56.58 34.66
N ARG A 32 -79.14 55.68 34.64
CA ARG A 32 -79.02 54.34 34.06
C ARG A 32 -78.53 54.41 32.62
N VAL A 33 -79.15 55.25 31.79
CA VAL A 33 -78.75 55.41 30.37
C VAL A 33 -77.33 55.97 30.24
N ARG A 34 -76.94 56.93 31.09
CA ARG A 34 -75.57 57.47 31.12
C ARG A 34 -74.56 56.38 31.47
N LEU A 35 -74.80 55.62 32.55
CA LEU A 35 -73.90 54.56 33.01
C LEU A 35 -73.74 53.43 31.98
N TYR A 36 -74.84 53.02 31.32
CA TYR A 36 -74.75 52.05 30.21
C TYR A 36 -73.88 52.56 29.08
N LYS A 37 -74.01 53.84 28.71
CA LYS A 37 -73.20 54.45 27.64
C LYS A 37 -71.73 54.54 28.03
N GLU A 38 -71.42 54.82 29.29
CA GLU A 38 -70.05 54.82 29.82
C GLU A 38 -69.44 53.41 29.89
N LEU A 39 -70.21 52.40 30.29
CA LEU A 39 -69.78 51.00 30.25
C LEU A 39 -69.50 50.54 28.82
N GLU A 40 -70.39 50.84 27.89
CA GLU A 40 -70.22 50.49 26.47
C GLU A 40 -68.98 51.17 25.88
N ASN A 41 -68.76 52.46 26.18
CA ASN A 41 -67.55 53.16 25.75
C ASN A 41 -66.28 52.55 26.36
N ARG A 42 -66.27 52.22 27.65
CA ARG A 42 -65.12 51.57 28.29
C ARG A 42 -64.81 50.22 27.67
N LYS A 43 -65.86 49.40 27.45
CA LYS A 43 -65.74 48.09 26.81
C LYS A 43 -65.14 48.22 25.41
N ASN A 44 -65.65 49.14 24.59
CA ASN A 44 -65.13 49.38 23.24
C ASN A 44 -63.65 49.83 23.27
N ILE A 45 -63.28 50.68 24.22
CA ILE A 45 -61.88 51.11 24.40
C ILE A 45 -60.98 49.93 24.79
N GLU A 46 -61.41 49.07 25.73
CA GLU A 46 -60.65 47.88 26.12
C GLU A 46 -60.53 46.85 24.98
N GLU A 47 -61.60 46.62 24.23
CA GLU A 47 -61.57 45.76 23.04
C GLU A 47 -60.58 46.27 21.99
N GLN A 48 -60.57 47.59 21.76
CA GLN A 48 -59.61 48.22 20.84
C GLN A 48 -58.17 48.03 21.31
N LYS A 49 -57.89 48.23 22.61
CA LYS A 49 -56.55 48.02 23.19
C LYS A 49 -56.10 46.58 23.06
N LEU A 50 -56.97 45.62 23.40
CA LEU A 50 -56.68 44.19 23.27
C LEU A 50 -56.40 43.79 21.83
N HIS A 51 -57.12 44.37 20.87
CA HIS A 51 -56.88 44.13 19.45
C HIS A 51 -55.51 44.67 18.99
N ASP A 52 -55.15 45.88 19.41
CA ASP A 52 -53.86 46.48 19.07
C ASP A 52 -52.69 45.73 19.74
N GLU A 53 -52.87 45.27 20.98
CA GLU A 53 -51.90 44.42 21.67
C GLU A 53 -51.70 43.08 20.97
N ARG A 54 -52.78 42.40 20.56
CA ARG A 54 -52.69 41.13 19.81
C ARG A 54 -51.96 41.31 18.49
N LYS A 55 -52.29 42.36 17.72
CA LYS A 55 -51.57 42.67 16.48
C LYS A 55 -50.08 42.87 16.71
N LYS A 56 -49.71 43.57 17.79
CA LYS A 56 -48.31 43.78 18.14
C LYS A 56 -47.62 42.46 18.48
N LEU A 57 -48.27 41.60 19.27
CA LEU A 57 -47.76 40.27 19.61
C LEU A 57 -47.56 39.39 18.37
N ASP A 58 -48.51 39.39 17.43
CA ASP A 58 -48.42 38.61 16.20
C ASP A 58 -47.25 39.07 15.32
N ILE A 59 -47.00 40.39 15.25
CA ILE A 59 -45.84 40.95 14.56
C ILE A 59 -44.55 40.51 15.23
N ASP A 60 -44.48 40.59 16.57
CA ASP A 60 -43.30 40.20 17.35
C ASP A 60 -43.01 38.69 17.20
N ILE A 61 -44.03 37.84 17.25
CA ILE A 61 -43.91 36.39 17.01
C ILE A 61 -43.43 36.11 15.59
N SER A 62 -44.01 36.79 14.59
CA SER A 62 -43.61 36.64 13.18
C SER A 62 -42.16 37.04 12.94
N ASN A 63 -41.73 38.14 13.55
CA ASN A 63 -40.34 38.61 13.49
C ASN A 63 -39.38 37.64 14.19
N GLY A 64 -39.74 37.17 15.39
CA GLY A 64 -38.96 36.16 16.11
C GLY A 64 -38.82 34.86 15.31
N TYR A 65 -39.89 34.38 14.67
CA TYR A 65 -39.84 33.20 13.82
C TYR A 65 -38.93 33.38 12.60
N LYS A 66 -38.99 34.54 11.93
CA LYS A 66 -38.09 34.88 10.82
C LYS A 66 -36.63 34.90 11.26
N GLN A 67 -36.35 35.48 12.43
CA GLN A 67 -34.99 35.54 12.97
C GLN A 67 -34.45 34.15 13.29
N ILE A 68 -35.21 33.31 14.03
CA ILE A 68 -34.82 31.93 14.34
C ILE A 68 -34.57 31.12 13.07
N LYS A 69 -35.42 31.30 12.04
CA LYS A 69 -35.24 30.61 10.75
C LYS A 69 -33.93 31.02 10.09
N LYS A 70 -33.63 32.32 10.04
CA LYS A 70 -32.39 32.86 9.47
C LYS A 70 -31.17 32.34 10.22
N GLU A 71 -31.17 32.40 11.55
CA GLU A 71 -30.08 31.92 12.40
C GLU A 71 -29.82 30.41 12.20
N LYS A 72 -30.89 29.59 12.12
CA LYS A 72 -30.77 28.16 11.83
C LYS A 72 -30.17 27.87 10.46
N GLU A 73 -30.44 28.71 9.47
CA GLU A 73 -29.93 28.53 8.12
C GLU A 73 -28.46 28.96 8.03
N GLU A 74 -28.09 30.06 8.67
CA GLU A 74 -26.71 30.52 8.80
C GLU A 74 -25.84 29.53 9.60
N HIS A 75 -26.38 28.95 10.68
CA HIS A 75 -25.66 27.95 11.46
C HIS A 75 -25.44 26.64 10.68
N ARG A 76 -26.40 26.23 9.86
CA ARG A 76 -26.24 25.09 8.95
C ARG A 76 -25.16 25.34 7.92
N LYS A 77 -25.19 26.50 7.25
CA LYS A 77 -24.16 26.87 6.27
C LYS A 77 -22.76 26.87 6.87
N ARG A 78 -22.58 27.46 8.06
CA ARG A 78 -21.30 27.44 8.78
C ARG A 78 -20.81 26.03 9.09
N PHE A 79 -21.70 25.15 9.54
CA PHE A 79 -21.37 23.76 9.81
C PHE A 79 -20.96 22.99 8.55
N ASP A 80 -21.69 23.18 7.44
CA ASP A 80 -21.37 22.54 6.17
C ASP A 80 -20.02 23.04 5.60
N GLU A 81 -19.72 24.33 5.73
CA GLU A 81 -18.43 24.91 5.36
C GLU A 81 -17.27 24.35 6.19
N GLU A 82 -17.42 24.24 7.52
CA GLU A 82 -16.42 23.62 8.39
C GLU A 82 -16.21 22.15 8.07
N ARG A 83 -17.30 21.40 7.87
CA ARG A 83 -17.23 20.00 7.48
C ARG A 83 -16.47 19.83 6.16
N LEU A 84 -16.71 20.70 5.18
CA LEU A 84 -16.00 20.64 3.90
C LEU A 84 -14.50 20.96 4.07
N ARG A 85 -14.16 21.94 4.91
CA ARG A 85 -12.75 22.24 5.25
C ARG A 85 -12.06 21.03 5.90
N PHE A 86 -12.70 20.37 6.86
CA PHE A 86 -12.14 19.18 7.49
C PHE A 86 -11.93 18.02 6.51
N LEU A 87 -12.86 17.80 5.60
CA LEU A 87 -12.71 16.76 4.56
C LEU A 87 -11.51 17.04 3.66
N GLN A 88 -11.32 18.30 3.24
CA GLN A 88 -10.15 18.69 2.44
C GLN A 88 -8.83 18.49 3.21
N GLU A 89 -8.82 18.79 4.52
CA GLU A 89 -7.65 18.57 5.37
C GLU A 89 -7.29 17.08 5.47
N ILE A 90 -8.30 16.22 5.64
CA ILE A 90 -8.12 14.75 5.68
C ILE A 90 -7.53 14.24 4.37
N ASP A 91 -8.03 14.71 3.22
CA ASP A 91 -7.54 14.27 1.92
C ASP A 91 -6.10 14.73 1.67
N LYS A 92 -5.72 15.93 2.11
CA LYS A 92 -4.32 16.39 2.10
C LYS A 92 -3.41 15.47 2.92
N ILE A 93 -3.81 15.14 4.15
CA ILE A 93 -3.02 14.26 5.04
C ILE A 93 -2.86 12.87 4.42
N LYS A 94 -3.93 12.29 3.87
CA LYS A 94 -3.86 11.00 3.17
C LYS A 94 -2.87 11.03 2.00
N LEU A 95 -2.87 12.11 1.22
CA LEU A 95 -1.95 12.27 0.10
C LEU A 95 -0.48 12.32 0.57
N VAL A 96 -0.20 13.07 1.64
CA VAL A 96 1.15 13.14 2.23
C VAL A 96 1.61 11.76 2.70
N LEU A 97 0.77 11.05 3.45
CA LEU A 97 1.09 9.70 3.93
C LEU A 97 1.34 8.71 2.79
N TYR A 98 0.57 8.82 1.70
CA TYR A 98 0.76 7.99 0.51
C TYR A 98 2.12 8.25 -0.15
N LEU A 99 2.49 9.51 -0.35
CA LEU A 99 3.78 9.89 -0.94
C LEU A 99 4.96 9.47 -0.08
N GLU A 100 4.84 9.62 1.24
CA GLU A 100 5.89 9.22 2.18
C GLU A 100 6.08 7.69 2.18
N LYS A 101 4.99 6.92 2.17
CA LYS A 101 5.03 5.47 2.01
C LYS A 101 5.74 5.05 0.71
N GLU A 102 5.45 5.72 -0.40
CA GLU A 102 6.06 5.42 -1.70
C GLU A 102 7.57 5.72 -1.68
N LYS A 103 7.97 6.82 -1.04
CA LYS A 103 9.37 7.19 -0.85
C LYS A 103 10.14 6.12 -0.07
N TYR A 104 9.59 5.65 1.06
CA TYR A 104 10.19 4.56 1.84
C TYR A 104 10.33 3.27 1.03
N TYR A 105 9.34 2.94 0.18
CA TYR A 105 9.40 1.76 -0.66
C TYR A 105 10.54 1.84 -1.69
N GLN A 106 10.74 3.01 -2.30
CA GLN A 106 11.87 3.25 -3.20
C GLN A 106 13.21 3.18 -2.47
N GLU A 107 13.32 3.78 -1.28
CA GLU A 107 14.53 3.71 -0.45
C GLU A 107 14.86 2.27 -0.05
N TYR A 108 13.87 1.48 0.37
CA TYR A 108 14.03 0.05 0.66
C TYR A 108 14.57 -0.73 -0.55
N LYS A 109 13.99 -0.50 -1.73
CA LYS A 109 14.43 -1.16 -2.97
C LYS A 109 15.86 -0.78 -3.34
N ASN A 110 16.25 0.49 -3.16
CA ASN A 110 17.61 0.96 -3.38
C ASN A 110 18.60 0.31 -2.41
N PHE A 111 18.24 0.25 -1.13
CA PHE A 111 19.06 -0.40 -0.10
C PHE A 111 19.30 -1.88 -0.40
N GLU A 112 18.28 -2.63 -0.81
CA GLU A 112 18.43 -4.04 -1.21
C GLU A 112 19.35 -4.20 -2.43
N ASN A 113 19.25 -3.31 -3.42
CA ASN A 113 20.15 -3.30 -4.57
C ASN A 113 21.60 -3.00 -4.16
N ASP A 114 21.81 -2.04 -3.26
CA ASP A 114 23.15 -1.68 -2.80
C ASP A 114 23.77 -2.78 -1.94
N LYS A 115 22.97 -3.45 -1.09
CA LYS A 115 23.36 -4.66 -0.37
C LYS A 115 23.81 -5.76 -1.34
N LYS A 116 23.06 -5.99 -2.42
CA LYS A 116 23.43 -6.96 -3.46
C LYS A 116 24.76 -6.62 -4.13
N LYS A 117 24.98 -5.35 -4.49
CA LYS A 117 26.26 -4.88 -5.07
C LYS A 117 27.45 -5.04 -4.12
N ILE A 118 27.28 -4.74 -2.83
CA ILE A 118 28.34 -4.91 -1.82
C ILE A 118 28.73 -6.39 -1.71
N VAL A 119 27.74 -7.28 -1.70
CA VAL A 119 27.96 -8.73 -1.66
C VAL A 119 28.69 -9.21 -2.93
N ASP A 120 28.31 -8.74 -4.11
CA ASP A 120 28.95 -9.13 -5.37
C ASP A 120 30.40 -8.58 -5.47
N ALA A 121 30.66 -7.38 -4.93
CA ALA A 121 32.00 -6.81 -4.85
C ALA A 121 32.90 -7.56 -3.84
N ASN A 122 32.35 -7.99 -2.70
CA ASN A 122 33.09 -8.80 -1.73
C ASN A 122 33.43 -10.17 -2.29
N ILE A 123 32.53 -10.81 -3.05
CA ILE A 123 32.90 -12.03 -3.78
C ILE A 123 34.10 -11.73 -4.66
N ALA A 124 34.11 -10.64 -5.45
CA ALA A 124 35.20 -10.35 -6.37
C ALA A 124 36.58 -10.15 -5.69
N THR A 125 36.61 -9.73 -4.42
CA THR A 125 37.85 -9.49 -3.65
C THR A 125 38.26 -10.66 -2.75
N GLU A 126 37.36 -11.61 -2.47
CA GLU A 126 37.64 -12.77 -1.63
C GLU A 126 38.62 -13.76 -2.28
N THR A 127 39.66 -14.11 -1.53
CA THR A 127 40.72 -15.06 -1.92
C THR A 127 40.31 -16.52 -1.70
N MET A 128 39.54 -16.78 -0.64
CA MET A 128 38.96 -18.09 -0.28
C MET A 128 37.44 -18.05 -0.46
N ILE A 129 36.88 -19.13 -1.00
CA ILE A 129 35.47 -19.23 -1.37
C ILE A 129 34.94 -20.58 -0.91
N ASP A 130 33.80 -20.54 -0.21
CA ASP A 130 32.97 -21.71 0.05
C ASP A 130 31.87 -21.81 -1.00
N ILE A 131 31.84 -22.94 -1.71
CA ILE A 131 30.81 -23.26 -2.71
C ILE A 131 30.05 -24.52 -2.32
N ASN A 132 28.73 -24.46 -2.38
CA ASN A 132 27.82 -25.56 -2.13
C ASN A 132 27.36 -26.17 -3.45
N VAL A 133 27.73 -27.43 -3.72
CA VAL A 133 27.36 -28.15 -4.95
C VAL A 133 26.58 -29.40 -4.56
N GLY A 134 25.32 -29.50 -4.96
CA GLY A 134 24.46 -30.64 -4.65
C GLY A 134 24.24 -30.88 -3.15
N GLY A 135 24.46 -29.86 -2.31
CA GLY A 135 24.41 -29.96 -0.85
C GLY A 135 25.77 -30.23 -0.18
N ALA A 136 26.81 -30.56 -0.95
CA ALA A 136 28.17 -30.72 -0.45
C ALA A 136 28.94 -29.40 -0.48
N ILE A 137 29.67 -29.09 0.58
CA ILE A 137 30.43 -27.84 0.71
C ILE A 137 31.88 -28.09 0.31
N PHE A 138 32.38 -27.26 -0.59
CA PHE A 138 33.76 -27.26 -1.06
C PHE A 138 34.41 -25.92 -0.73
N GLU A 139 35.46 -25.97 0.07
CA GLU A 139 36.32 -24.83 0.35
C GLU A 139 37.49 -24.81 -0.65
N THR A 140 37.68 -23.70 -1.36
CA THR A 140 38.77 -23.54 -2.31
C THR A 140 39.15 -22.08 -2.52
N SER A 141 40.24 -21.82 -3.24
CA SER A 141 40.63 -20.46 -3.58
C SER A 141 39.91 -19.98 -4.83
N ARG A 142 39.67 -18.66 -4.92
CA ARG A 142 39.21 -18.03 -6.16
C ARG A 142 40.09 -18.44 -7.34
N HIS A 143 41.40 -18.35 -7.13
CA HIS A 143 42.39 -18.59 -8.17
C HIS A 143 42.19 -19.95 -8.84
N THR A 144 41.92 -21.00 -8.05
CA THR A 144 41.65 -22.36 -8.54
C THR A 144 40.45 -22.42 -9.49
N LEU A 145 39.36 -21.74 -9.13
CA LEU A 145 38.11 -21.76 -9.89
C LEU A 145 38.14 -20.84 -11.13
N THR A 146 39.05 -19.86 -11.17
CA THR A 146 39.19 -18.89 -12.27
C THR A 146 40.40 -19.15 -13.17
N GLN A 147 41.07 -20.31 -13.08
CA GLN A 147 42.25 -20.62 -13.90
C GLN A 147 41.93 -20.64 -15.40
N GLN A 148 40.75 -21.16 -15.76
CA GLN A 148 40.29 -21.21 -17.14
C GLN A 148 39.37 -20.03 -17.43
N LYS A 149 39.90 -19.06 -18.18
CA LYS A 149 39.15 -17.89 -18.62
C LYS A 149 37.96 -18.30 -19.48
N ASP A 150 36.88 -17.52 -19.39
CA ASP A 150 35.62 -17.73 -20.11
C ASP A 150 34.83 -18.99 -19.73
N SER A 151 35.33 -19.78 -18.77
CA SER A 151 34.58 -20.88 -18.17
C SER A 151 33.33 -20.37 -17.43
N PHE A 152 32.33 -21.23 -17.27
CA PHE A 152 31.13 -20.88 -16.54
C PHE A 152 31.45 -20.54 -15.08
N ILE A 153 32.36 -21.31 -14.46
CA ILE A 153 32.78 -21.10 -13.07
C ILE A 153 33.46 -19.73 -12.90
N GLU A 154 34.33 -19.33 -13.84
CA GLU A 154 34.98 -18.02 -13.80
C GLU A 154 33.95 -16.89 -13.92
N LYS A 155 33.00 -17.02 -14.85
CA LYS A 155 31.89 -16.05 -15.02
C LYS A 155 31.01 -15.97 -13.78
N LEU A 156 30.73 -17.09 -13.13
CA LEU A 156 29.97 -17.14 -11.88
C LEU A 156 30.66 -16.33 -10.78
N LEU A 157 32.00 -16.40 -10.72
CA LEU A 157 32.82 -15.67 -9.75
C LEU A 157 33.18 -14.24 -10.18
N SER A 158 32.85 -13.82 -11.40
CA SER A 158 33.15 -12.47 -11.89
C SER A 158 32.31 -11.35 -11.23
N GLY A 159 31.28 -11.71 -10.46
CA GLY A 159 30.32 -10.77 -9.85
C GLY A 159 29.33 -10.13 -10.83
N ARG A 160 29.38 -10.52 -12.12
CA ARG A 160 28.53 -9.96 -13.19
C ARG A 160 27.24 -10.75 -13.42
N HIS A 161 27.12 -11.93 -12.83
CA HIS A 161 25.99 -12.84 -13.01
C HIS A 161 25.25 -13.05 -11.69
N HIS A 162 23.92 -13.20 -11.77
CA HIS A 162 23.13 -13.53 -10.59
C HIS A 162 23.43 -14.96 -10.14
N VAL A 163 23.94 -15.10 -8.92
CA VAL A 163 24.29 -16.40 -8.33
C VAL A 163 23.28 -16.78 -7.26
N THR A 164 22.72 -17.99 -7.36
CA THR A 164 21.86 -18.55 -6.30
C THR A 164 22.71 -18.86 -5.08
N ARG A 165 22.16 -18.59 -3.89
CA ARG A 165 22.85 -18.82 -2.62
C ARG A 165 22.06 -19.73 -1.70
N ASP A 166 22.77 -20.46 -0.85
CA ASP A 166 22.15 -21.25 0.21
C ASP A 166 21.77 -20.40 1.43
N LYS A 167 21.22 -21.04 2.48
CA LYS A 167 20.78 -20.38 3.71
C LYS A 167 21.92 -19.68 4.47
N GLN A 168 23.17 -20.07 4.22
CA GLN A 168 24.37 -19.49 4.82
C GLN A 168 25.00 -18.42 3.92
N GLY A 169 24.41 -18.13 2.77
CA GLY A 169 24.90 -17.13 1.82
C GLY A 169 26.03 -17.63 0.93
N ARG A 170 26.35 -18.92 0.90
CA ARG A 170 27.38 -19.49 0.01
C ARG A 170 26.82 -19.67 -1.40
N ILE A 171 27.69 -19.68 -2.41
CA ILE A 171 27.30 -19.96 -3.79
C ILE A 171 26.70 -21.36 -3.85
N PHE A 172 25.54 -21.51 -4.48
CA PHE A 172 24.84 -22.80 -4.61
C PHE A 172 24.72 -23.24 -6.07
N LEU A 173 25.12 -24.48 -6.34
CA LEU A 173 24.98 -25.15 -7.62
C LEU A 173 24.21 -26.47 -7.43
N ASP A 174 23.09 -26.61 -8.12
CA ASP A 174 22.26 -27.82 -8.09
C ASP A 174 22.80 -28.86 -9.09
N ARG A 175 24.01 -29.38 -8.80
CA ARG A 175 24.78 -30.30 -9.66
C ARG A 175 25.36 -31.45 -8.85
N ASP A 176 25.91 -32.44 -9.54
CA ASP A 176 26.53 -33.61 -8.92
C ASP A 176 27.81 -33.24 -8.15
N SER A 177 27.78 -33.42 -6.83
CA SER A 177 28.90 -33.10 -5.95
C SER A 177 30.14 -33.96 -6.21
N GLU A 178 29.96 -35.21 -6.62
CA GLU A 178 31.06 -36.16 -6.82
C GLU A 178 31.83 -35.85 -8.10
N LEU A 179 31.12 -35.54 -9.18
CA LEU A 179 31.74 -35.06 -10.42
C LEU A 179 32.44 -33.71 -10.21
N PHE A 180 31.80 -32.79 -9.47
CA PHE A 180 32.44 -31.52 -9.12
C PHE A 180 33.71 -31.72 -8.30
N ARG A 181 33.74 -32.69 -7.38
CA ARG A 181 34.95 -33.03 -6.60
C ARG A 181 36.11 -33.45 -7.50
N ILE A 182 35.83 -34.26 -8.54
CA ILE A 182 36.84 -34.68 -9.52
C ILE A 182 37.36 -33.48 -10.30
N ILE A 183 36.47 -32.62 -10.80
CA ILE A 183 36.83 -31.41 -11.54
C ILE A 183 37.63 -30.44 -10.67
N LEU A 184 37.23 -30.22 -9.43
CA LEU A 184 37.93 -29.35 -8.50
C LEU A 184 39.35 -29.86 -8.20
N ASN A 185 39.53 -31.17 -8.04
CA ASN A 185 40.84 -31.76 -7.84
C ASN A 185 41.74 -31.61 -9.08
N PHE A 186 41.17 -31.72 -10.28
CA PHE A 186 41.88 -31.36 -11.51
C PHE A 186 42.29 -29.89 -11.53
N LEU A 187 41.39 -28.95 -11.20
CA LEU A 187 41.74 -27.52 -11.16
C LEU A 187 42.80 -27.18 -10.11
N ARG A 188 42.89 -27.95 -9.02
CA ARG A 188 43.97 -27.82 -8.02
C ARG A 188 45.33 -28.26 -8.58
N ASN A 189 45.36 -29.25 -9.46
CA ASN A 189 46.57 -29.74 -10.12
C ASN A 189 46.31 -30.13 -11.59
N PRO A 190 46.29 -29.16 -12.53
CA PRO A 190 45.91 -29.42 -13.93
C PRO A 190 46.87 -30.34 -14.69
N LEU A 191 48.04 -30.64 -14.12
CA LEU A 191 48.99 -31.59 -14.71
C LEU A 191 48.55 -33.05 -14.53
N THR A 192 47.59 -33.33 -13.64
CA THR A 192 47.06 -34.67 -13.40
C THR A 192 45.65 -34.78 -13.94
N ILE A 193 45.50 -35.45 -15.09
CA ILE A 193 44.20 -35.67 -15.73
C ILE A 193 43.39 -36.69 -14.91
N PRO A 194 42.09 -36.44 -14.65
CA PRO A 194 41.24 -37.42 -14.00
C PRO A 194 41.17 -38.74 -14.78
N ILE A 195 41.22 -39.86 -14.06
CA ILE A 195 41.00 -41.19 -14.61
C ILE A 195 39.64 -41.67 -14.11
N PRO A 196 38.59 -41.66 -14.95
CA PRO A 196 37.28 -42.18 -14.57
C PRO A 196 37.36 -43.67 -14.22
N LYS A 197 36.57 -44.09 -13.23
CA LYS A 197 36.55 -45.49 -12.77
C LYS A 197 35.89 -46.46 -13.76
N ASP A 198 34.95 -45.94 -14.57
CA ASP A 198 34.20 -46.70 -15.56
C ASP A 198 33.73 -45.78 -16.72
N LEU A 199 33.11 -46.39 -17.74
CA LEU A 199 32.60 -45.68 -18.92
C LEU A 199 31.49 -44.68 -18.56
N SER A 200 30.64 -45.02 -17.58
CA SER A 200 29.52 -44.16 -17.16
C SER A 200 30.04 -42.87 -16.52
N GLU A 201 31.04 -42.97 -15.64
CA GLU A 201 31.69 -41.83 -15.02
C GLU A 201 32.48 -41.03 -16.06
N SER A 202 33.09 -41.69 -17.05
CA SER A 202 33.79 -41.00 -18.13
C SER A 202 32.85 -40.09 -18.94
N GLU A 203 31.69 -40.59 -19.35
CA GLU A 203 30.70 -39.80 -20.08
C GLU A 203 30.09 -38.68 -19.20
N ALA A 204 29.78 -39.00 -17.94
CA ALA A 204 29.20 -38.03 -17.01
C ALA A 204 30.18 -36.89 -16.71
N LEU A 205 31.47 -37.21 -16.49
CA LEU A 205 32.52 -36.23 -16.23
C LEU A 205 32.75 -35.30 -17.43
N LEU A 206 32.70 -35.81 -18.66
CA LEU A 206 32.82 -34.98 -19.85
C LEU A 206 31.65 -34.00 -19.99
N LYS A 207 30.41 -34.46 -19.76
CA LYS A 207 29.22 -33.59 -19.76
C LYS A 207 29.27 -32.54 -18.67
N GLU A 208 29.77 -32.90 -17.49
CA GLU A 208 29.90 -31.96 -16.38
C GLU A 208 31.02 -30.93 -16.62
N ALA A 209 32.15 -31.37 -17.18
CA ALA A 209 33.22 -30.48 -17.61
C ALA A 209 32.75 -29.50 -18.71
N GLU A 210 31.94 -29.96 -19.66
CA GLU A 210 31.31 -29.12 -20.68
C GLU A 210 30.39 -28.07 -20.05
N PHE A 211 29.54 -28.45 -19.09
CA PHE A 211 28.68 -27.52 -18.35
C PHE A 211 29.49 -26.42 -17.65
N TYR A 212 30.57 -26.80 -16.98
CA TYR A 212 31.45 -25.83 -16.31
C TYR A 212 32.36 -25.05 -17.26
N GLY A 213 32.44 -25.44 -18.54
CA GLY A 213 33.36 -24.86 -19.51
C GLY A 213 34.83 -25.17 -19.20
N ILE A 214 35.10 -26.34 -18.60
CA ILE A 214 36.44 -26.80 -18.24
C ILE A 214 36.99 -27.75 -19.29
N LYS A 215 38.20 -27.47 -19.76
CA LYS A 215 38.98 -28.37 -20.62
C LYS A 215 40.06 -29.06 -19.81
N PHE A 216 40.12 -30.38 -19.85
CA PHE A 216 41.18 -31.13 -19.18
C PHE A 216 42.56 -30.93 -19.82
N LEU A 217 42.58 -30.64 -21.12
CA LEU A 217 43.81 -30.33 -21.87
C LEU A 217 43.69 -28.96 -22.54
N PRO A 218 44.74 -28.12 -22.47
CA PRO A 218 44.74 -26.80 -23.11
C PRO A 218 44.98 -26.87 -24.63
N PHE A 219 45.23 -28.05 -25.17
CA PHE A 219 45.51 -28.31 -26.59
C PHE A 219 44.64 -29.47 -27.11
N PRO A 220 44.37 -29.51 -28.43
CA PRO A 220 43.66 -30.63 -29.03
C PRO A 220 44.54 -31.90 -29.05
N LEU A 221 43.91 -33.06 -28.86
CA LEU A 221 44.55 -34.35 -29.13
C LEU A 221 44.37 -34.68 -30.61
N VAL A 222 45.48 -34.78 -31.35
CA VAL A 222 45.48 -35.15 -32.77
C VAL A 222 45.92 -36.60 -32.89
N ILE A 223 45.01 -37.45 -33.35
CA ILE A 223 45.22 -38.89 -33.42
C ILE A 223 45.08 -39.35 -34.88
N CYS A 224 46.09 -40.04 -35.40
CA CYS A 224 46.04 -40.79 -36.65
C CYS A 224 45.65 -42.24 -36.33
N ILE A 225 44.68 -42.80 -37.05
CA ILE A 225 44.04 -44.06 -36.70
C ILE A 225 43.95 -44.95 -37.94
N GLY A 226 44.54 -46.15 -37.88
CA GLY A 226 44.41 -47.17 -38.92
C GLY A 226 45.07 -46.78 -40.25
N GLY A 227 44.48 -47.25 -41.36
CA GLY A 227 44.95 -46.99 -42.72
C GLY A 227 45.60 -48.21 -43.38
N PHE A 228 46.39 -47.95 -44.43
CA PHE A 228 47.08 -48.98 -45.21
C PHE A 228 48.51 -48.50 -45.49
N ASP A 229 49.50 -49.30 -45.11
CA ASP A 229 50.93 -48.93 -45.24
C ASP A 229 51.54 -49.27 -46.61
N GLY A 230 50.72 -49.81 -47.53
CA GLY A 230 51.16 -50.33 -48.82
C GLY A 230 51.21 -51.87 -48.88
N VAL A 231 51.15 -52.55 -47.73
CA VAL A 231 51.20 -54.01 -47.60
C VAL A 231 50.04 -54.54 -46.78
N GLU A 232 49.74 -53.94 -45.63
CA GLU A 232 48.70 -54.39 -44.70
C GLU A 232 47.78 -53.25 -44.23
N TYR A 233 46.57 -53.64 -43.85
CA TYR A 233 45.68 -52.76 -43.09
C TYR A 233 46.17 -52.61 -41.65
N LEU A 234 46.07 -51.38 -41.13
CA LEU A 234 46.55 -51.01 -39.82
C LEU A 234 45.41 -50.92 -38.81
N ASN A 235 45.70 -51.29 -37.58
CA ASN A 235 44.92 -50.95 -36.38
C ASN A 235 45.73 -50.07 -35.42
N SER A 236 46.95 -49.68 -35.80
CA SER A 236 47.79 -48.78 -35.04
C SER A 236 47.12 -47.42 -34.91
N MET A 237 47.42 -46.77 -33.79
CA MET A 237 47.04 -45.39 -33.57
C MET A 237 48.31 -44.63 -33.19
N GLU A 238 48.45 -43.42 -33.72
CA GLU A 238 49.53 -42.51 -33.42
C GLU A 238 48.95 -41.21 -32.87
N LEU A 239 49.52 -40.72 -31.77
CA LEU A 239 49.17 -39.44 -31.15
C LEU A 239 50.30 -38.45 -31.42
N LEU A 240 49.96 -37.24 -31.85
CA LEU A 240 50.91 -36.15 -31.97
C LEU A 240 51.30 -35.63 -30.56
N ASP A 241 52.55 -35.83 -30.16
CA ASP A 241 53.13 -35.20 -28.98
C ASP A 241 53.55 -33.76 -29.33
N ILE A 242 52.68 -32.81 -28.99
CA ILE A 242 52.89 -31.39 -29.27
C ILE A 242 54.15 -30.86 -28.58
N SER A 243 54.51 -31.38 -27.41
CA SER A 243 55.69 -30.91 -26.67
C SER A 243 56.99 -31.31 -27.36
N GLN A 244 57.00 -32.47 -28.03
CA GLN A 244 58.18 -33.03 -28.67
C GLN A 244 58.18 -32.91 -30.20
N GLN A 245 57.07 -32.41 -30.78
CA GLN A 245 56.89 -32.26 -32.23
C GLN A 245 57.11 -33.59 -32.98
N CYS A 246 56.64 -34.70 -32.41
CA CYS A 246 56.78 -36.03 -33.00
C CYS A 246 55.52 -36.87 -32.81
N TRP A 247 55.34 -37.87 -33.67
CA TRP A 247 54.28 -38.86 -33.54
C TRP A 247 54.72 -39.96 -32.58
N ARG A 248 53.82 -40.36 -31.68
CA ARG A 248 54.02 -41.46 -30.74
C ARG A 248 52.97 -42.53 -30.93
N MET A 249 53.39 -43.78 -31.01
CA MET A 249 52.49 -44.92 -31.00
C MET A 249 51.65 -44.91 -29.72
N CYS A 250 50.34 -45.07 -29.85
CA CYS A 250 49.40 -45.18 -28.74
C CYS A 250 48.59 -46.49 -28.83
N THR A 251 47.63 -46.67 -27.91
CA THR A 251 46.86 -47.91 -27.80
C THR A 251 46.13 -48.23 -29.12
N PRO A 252 46.37 -49.40 -29.75
CA PRO A 252 45.78 -49.73 -31.04
C PRO A 252 44.29 -50.07 -30.90
N MET A 253 43.56 -49.96 -32.02
CA MET A 253 42.19 -50.48 -32.12
C MET A 253 42.18 -52.01 -32.12
N SER A 254 41.04 -52.61 -31.78
CA SER A 254 40.87 -54.07 -31.78
C SER A 254 40.94 -54.70 -33.18
N THR A 255 40.62 -53.95 -34.25
CA THR A 255 40.46 -54.49 -35.60
C THR A 255 41.21 -53.64 -36.62
N LYS A 256 41.94 -54.28 -37.54
CA LYS A 256 42.58 -53.65 -38.72
C LYS A 256 41.51 -53.26 -39.73
N LYS A 257 41.48 -52.01 -40.18
CA LYS A 257 40.45 -51.48 -41.10
C LYS A 257 41.05 -50.46 -42.08
N ALA A 258 40.50 -50.45 -43.30
CA ALA A 258 40.80 -49.49 -44.37
C ALA A 258 40.27 -48.09 -44.04
#